data_AF-A0A355Q8R6-F1
#
_entry.id   AF-A0A355Q8R6-F1
#
_cell.length_a   1.000
_cell.length_b   1.000
_cell.length_c   1.000
_cell.angle_alpha   90.00
_cell.angle_beta   90.00
_cell.angle_gamma   90.00
#
_symmetry.space_group_name_H-M   'P 1'
#
loop_
_entity.id
_entity.type
_entity.pdbx_description
1 polymer ?
#
loop_
_entity_poly.entity_id
_entity_poly.type
_entity_poly.pdbx_seq_one_letter_code
_entity_poly.pdbx_strand_id
1 'polypeptide(L)' 'ELHRLVGEDLDVFVNGKLVARGEVVVYKEKFGARITEIISPTDRVKRMAGMDRYR' A
#
# COMPACT_ATOMS: atom_id res chain seq x y z
N GLU A 1 -22.73 -12.75 5.94
CA GLU A 1 -21.56 -12.79 6.84
C GLU A 1 -20.37 -12.19 6.11
N LEU A 2 -19.84 -11.06 6.58
CA LEU A 2 -18.66 -10.39 5.99
C LEU A 2 -17.42 -10.74 6.82
N HIS A 3 -17.17 -12.04 7.00
CA HIS A 3 -15.92 -12.52 7.60
C HIS A 3 -14.83 -12.54 6.53
N ARG A 4 -14.59 -11.40 5.87
CA ARG A 4 -13.35 -11.22 5.13
C ARG A 4 -12.27 -11.05 6.19
N LEU A 5 -11.31 -11.97 6.19
CA LEU A 5 -10.38 -12.24 7.28
C LEU A 5 -9.64 -10.95 7.69
N VAL A 6 -10.09 -10.36 8.79
CA VAL A 6 -9.35 -9.30 9.49
C VAL A 6 -7.97 -9.85 9.81
N GLY A 7 -6.92 -9.14 9.41
CA GLY A 7 -5.54 -9.62 9.54
C GLY A 7 -4.98 -10.33 8.30
N GLU A 8 -5.67 -10.33 7.16
CA GLU A 8 -5.01 -10.66 5.88
C GLU A 8 -4.06 -9.55 5.43
N ASP A 9 -2.87 -9.97 5.00
CA ASP A 9 -1.89 -9.10 4.38
C ASP A 9 -2.40 -8.57 3.03
N LEU A 10 -2.16 -7.30 2.79
CA LEU A 10 -2.50 -6.62 1.54
C LEU A 10 -1.30 -5.84 1.00
N ASP A 11 -1.13 -5.95 -0.32
CA ASP A 11 -0.17 -5.18 -1.08
C ASP A 11 -0.82 -3.86 -1.57
N VAL A 12 -0.19 -2.73 -1.28
CA VAL A 12 -0.64 -1.41 -1.71
C VAL A 12 0.17 -0.98 -2.93
N PHE A 13 -0.54 -0.79 -4.04
CA PHE A 13 0.03 -0.31 -5.29
C PHE A 13 -0.36 1.13 -5.55
N VAL A 14 0.58 1.92 -6.06
CA VAL A 14 0.29 3.25 -6.63
C VAL A 14 0.90 3.29 -8.01
N ASN A 15 0.07 3.64 -9.01
CA ASN A 15 0.46 3.62 -10.43
C ASN A 15 1.09 2.27 -10.86
N GLY A 16 0.51 1.16 -10.40
CA GLY A 16 0.98 -0.19 -10.71
C GLY A 16 2.27 -0.62 -10.01
N LYS A 17 2.85 0.20 -9.14
CA LYS A 17 4.08 -0.12 -8.40
C LYS A 17 3.77 -0.40 -6.93
N LEU A 18 4.34 -1.46 -6.38
CA LEU A 18 4.22 -1.80 -4.96
C LEU A 18 4.92 -0.72 -4.11
N VAL A 19 4.16 -0.09 -3.21
CA VAL A 19 4.64 1.00 -2.36
C VAL A 19 4.53 0.71 -0.87
N ALA A 20 3.61 -0.16 -0.46
CA ALA A 20 3.43 -0.49 0.94
C ALA A 20 2.83 -1.89 1.10
N ARG A 21 2.98 -2.44 2.29
CA ARG A 21 2.27 -3.62 2.77
C ARG A 21 1.48 -3.25 4.01
N GLY A 22 0.38 -3.93 4.23
CA GLY A 22 -0.47 -3.69 5.37
C GLY A 22 -1.40 -4.84 5.66
N GLU A 23 -2.32 -4.61 6.58
CA GLU A 23 -3.34 -5.58 6.98
C GLU A 23 -4.73 -4.94 6.91
N VAL A 24 -5.74 -5.74 6.57
CA VAL A 24 -7.13 -5.27 6.59
C VAL A 24 -7.60 -5.20 8.04
N VAL A 25 -8.07 -4.03 8.45
CA VAL A 25 -8.64 -3.78 9.78
C VAL A 25 -10.11 -3.37 9.66
N VAL A 26 -10.93 -3.80 10.60
CA VAL A 26 -12.32 -3.38 10.69
C VAL A 26 -12.52 -2.69 12.04
N TYR A 27 -12.97 -1.45 12.01
CA TYR A 27 -13.27 -0.68 13.21
C TYR A 27 -14.66 -0.07 13.12
N LYS A 28 -15.54 -0.39 14.07
CA LYS A 28 -16.93 0.09 14.11
C LYS A 28 -17.64 -0.08 12.75
N GLU A 29 -17.56 -1.29 12.19
CA GLU A 29 -18.17 -1.65 10.90
C GLU A 29 -17.59 -0.91 9.68
N LYS A 30 -16.50 -0.16 9.85
CA LYS A 30 -15.76 0.47 8.76
C LYS A 30 -14.52 -0.33 8.42
N PHE A 31 -14.31 -0.57 7.12
CA PHE A 31 -13.08 -1.15 6.61
C PHE A 31 -11.97 -0.09 6.59
N GLY A 32 -10.79 -0.48 7.03
CA GLY A 32 -9.56 0.27 6.94
C GLY A 32 -8.40 -0.64 6.54
N ALA A 33 -7.29 -0.02 6.15
CA ALA A 33 -6.02 -0.70 5.93
C ALA A 33 -5.00 -0.09 6.90
N ARG A 34 -4.31 -0.94 7.66
CA ARG A 34 -3.20 -0.52 8.50
C ARG A 34 -1.90 -0.83 7.78
N ILE A 35 -1.09 0.20 7.55
CA ILE A 35 0.20 0.04 6.89
C ILE A 35 1.22 -0.52 7.89
N THR A 36 1.82 -1.66 7.56
CA THR A 36 2.86 -2.32 8.36
C THR A 36 4.25 -1.94 7.84
N GLU A 37 4.41 -1.85 6.53
CA GLU A 37 5.66 -1.50 5.86
C GLU A 37 5.41 -0.54 4.71
N ILE A 38 6.27 0.47 4.56
CA ILE A 38 6.16 1.44 3.47
C ILE A 38 7.54 1.82 2.94
N ILE A 39 7.66 1.94 1.62
CA ILE A 39 8.92 2.36 1.01
C ILE A 39 9.29 3.79 1.42
N SER A 40 10.61 4.05 1.51
CA SER A 40 11.14 5.36 1.86
C SER A 40 10.61 6.45 0.92
N PRO A 41 10.42 7.70 1.40
CA PRO A 41 9.95 8.80 0.55
C PRO A 41 10.86 9.03 -0.66
N THR A 42 12.18 8.88 -0.48
CA THR A 42 13.18 9.00 -1.55
C THR A 42 13.00 7.91 -2.62
N ASP A 43 12.72 6.68 -2.23
CA ASP A 43 12.49 5.58 -3.18
C ASP A 43 11.11 5.67 -3.82
N ARG A 44 10.12 6.24 -3.12
CA ARG A 44 8.80 6.53 -3.67
C ARG A 44 8.88 7.52 -4.82
N VAL A 45 9.61 8.62 -4.62
CA VAL A 45 9.81 9.62 -5.67
C VAL A 45 10.59 9.00 -6.83
N LYS A 46 11.65 8.23 -6.60
CA LYS A 46 12.38 7.53 -7.68
C LYS A 46 11.52 6.51 -8.44
N ARG A 47 10.62 5.80 -7.75
CA ARG A 47 9.72 4.83 -8.39
C ARG A 47 8.56 5.51 -9.13
N MET A 48 8.09 6.67 -8.68
CA MET A 48 6.95 7.37 -9.29
C MET A 48 7.36 8.38 -10.35
N ALA A 49 8.46 9.10 -10.15
CA ALA A 49 9.10 9.91 -11.17
C ALA A 49 9.80 8.95 -12.11
N GLY A 50 9.24 8.71 -13.29
CA GLY A 50 9.96 8.03 -14.36
C GLY A 50 11.24 8.82 -14.67
N MET A 51 12.35 8.47 -14.02
CA MET A 51 13.69 8.98 -14.30
C MET A 51 14.24 8.39 -15.60
N ASP A 52 13.43 8.40 -16.67
CA ASP A 52 13.77 7.81 -17.96
C ASP A 52 13.46 8.72 -19.16
N ARG A 53 13.14 10.01 -18.92
CA ARG A 53 12.84 10.95 -20.02
C ARG A 53 13.74 12.18 -20.13
N TYR A 54 14.89 12.18 -19.44
CA TYR A 54 15.91 13.20 -19.64
C TYR A 54 17.30 12.55 -19.66
N ARG A 55 17.59 11.90 -20.79
CA ARG A 55 18.95 11.74 -21.30
C ARG A 55 18.94 12.03 -22.79
#